data_AF-A0A6N7B6J0-F1
#
_entry.id   AF-A0A6N7B6J0-F1
#
_cell.length_a   1.000
_cell.length_b   1.000
_cell.length_c   1.000
_cell.angle_alpha   90.00
_cell.angle_beta   90.00
_cell.angle_gamma   90.00
#
_symmetry.space_group_name_H-M   'P 1'
#
loop_
_entity.id
_entity.type
_entity.pdbx_description
1 polymer ?
#
loop_
_entity_poly.entity_id
_entity_poly.type
_entity_poly.pdbx_seq_one_letter_code
_entity_poly.pdbx_strand_id
1 'polypeptide(L)' 'MKSVAVSHLKDPDLQKVPQALMRAAEKARQLAEQTGTPFISRQPATAEKKSK' A
#
# COMPACT_ATOMS: atom_id res chain seq x y z
N MET A 1 14.42 -1.99 11.58
CA MET A 1 14.46 -2.33 10.14
C MET A 1 13.02 -2.32 9.62
N LYS A 2 12.66 -1.45 8.67
CA LYS A 2 11.31 -1.43 8.07
C LYS A 2 11.21 -2.63 7.12
N SER A 3 10.41 -3.63 7.46
CA SER A 3 10.15 -4.80 6.62
C SER A 3 9.50 -4.35 5.31
N VAL A 4 10.15 -4.62 4.18
CA VAL A 4 9.57 -4.37 2.85
C VAL A 4 8.50 -5.42 2.62
N ALA A 5 7.25 -5.01 2.39
CA ALA A 5 6.20 -5.94 2.02
C ALA A 5 6.58 -6.57 0.66
N VAL A 6 6.61 -7.89 0.60
CA VAL A 6 6.83 -8.66 -0.64
C VAL A 6 5.61 -9.55 -0.87
N SER A 7 5.18 -9.67 -2.12
CA SER A 7 4.07 -10.55 -2.45
C SER A 7 4.59 -11.98 -2.57
N HIS A 8 3.93 -12.93 -1.92
CA HIS A 8 4.30 -14.34 -1.94
C HIS A 8 3.64 -15.11 -3.10
N LEU A 9 2.93 -14.40 -3.98
CA LEU A 9 2.37 -14.98 -5.20
C LEU A 9 3.51 -15.42 -6.14
N LYS A 10 3.31 -16.53 -6.84
CA LYS A 10 4.27 -17.07 -7.83
C LYS A 10 4.33 -16.25 -9.11
N ASP A 11 3.47 -15.24 -9.24
CA ASP A 11 3.44 -14.30 -10.35
C ASP A 11 4.61 -13.29 -10.21
N PRO A 12 5.59 -13.30 -11.13
CA PRO A 12 6.75 -12.41 -11.10
C PRO A 12 6.38 -10.92 -11.13
N ASP A 13 5.28 -10.56 -11.77
CA ASP A 13 4.83 -9.16 -11.87
C ASP A 13 4.21 -8.71 -10.55
N LEU A 14 3.47 -9.60 -9.88
CA LEU A 14 2.85 -9.30 -8.58
C LEU A 14 3.86 -9.22 -7.43
N GLN A 15 5.05 -9.79 -7.57
CA GLN A 15 6.12 -9.71 -6.56
C GLN A 15 6.54 -8.28 -6.26
N LYS A 16 6.55 -7.42 -7.29
CA LYS A 16 6.99 -6.02 -7.19
C LYS A 16 5.86 -5.05 -6.82
N VAL A 17 4.61 -5.49 -6.93
CA VAL A 17 3.42 -4.64 -6.68
C VAL A 17 3.43 -4.01 -5.29
N PRO A 18 3.70 -4.73 -4.18
CA PRO A 18 3.70 -4.10 -2.86
C PRO A 18 4.72 -2.97 -2.72
N GLN A 19 5.93 -3.14 -3.29
CA GLN A 19 6.95 -2.10 -3.28
C GLN A 19 6.53 -0.88 -4.10
N ALA A 20 5.90 -1.09 -5.26
CA ALA A 20 5.37 -0.01 -6.09
C ALA A 20 4.27 0.79 -5.36
N LEU A 21 3.35 0.09 -4.67
CA LEU A 21 2.31 0.73 -3.86
C LEU A 21 2.90 1.56 -2.71
N MET A 22 3.93 1.07 -2.02
CA MET A 22 4.62 1.82 -0.97
C MET A 22 5.23 3.13 -1.51
N ARG A 23 5.93 3.04 -2.65
CA ARG A 23 6.51 4.23 -3.32
C ARG A 23 5.45 5.22 -3.76
N ALA A 24 4.34 4.73 -4.33
CA ALA A 24 3.23 5.59 -4.75
C ALA A 24 2.61 6.31 -3.55
N ALA A 25 2.39 5.61 -2.45
CA ALA A 25 1.85 6.20 -1.23
C ALA A 25 2.78 7.26 -0.63
N GLU A 26 4.10 7.03 -0.67
CA GLU A 26 5.09 8.02 -0.20
C GLU A 26 5.08 9.29 -1.06
N LYS A 27 5.10 9.16 -2.39
CA LYS A 27 4.99 10.30 -3.30
C LYS A 27 3.69 11.07 -3.11
N ALA A 28 2.57 10.36 -2.94
CA ALA A 28 1.28 10.99 -2.73
C ALA A 28 1.23 11.79 -1.41
N ARG A 29 1.87 11.30 -0.33
CA ARG A 29 2.02 12.07 0.91
C ARG A 29 2.86 13.34 0.71
N GLN A 30 4.01 13.22 0.05
CA GLN A 30 4.88 14.37 -0.24
C GLN A 30 4.13 15.43 -1.07
N LEU A 31 3.36 14.99 -2.09
CA LEU A 31 2.56 15.89 -2.91
C LEU A 31 1.45 16.58 -2.10
N ALA A 32 0.79 15.84 -1.22
CA ALA A 32 -0.24 16.37 -0.33
C ALA A 32 0.34 17.45 0.61
N GLU A 33 1.50 17.19 1.20
CA GLU A 33 2.25 18.16 2.00
C GLU A 33 2.63 19.41 1.20
N GLN A 34 3.16 19.24 -0.01
CA GLN A 34 3.56 20.36 -0.89
C GLN A 34 2.38 21.24 -1.33
N THR A 35 1.22 20.64 -1.53
CA THR A 35 0.02 21.34 -2.05
C THR A 35 -0.92 21.81 -0.95
N GLY A 36 -0.64 21.46 0.32
CA GLY A 36 -1.53 21.74 1.44
C GLY A 36 -2.87 21.00 1.34
N THR A 37 -2.92 19.88 0.60
CA THR A 37 -4.14 19.06 0.45
C THR A 37 -4.12 17.87 1.42
N PRO A 38 -5.29 17.37 1.86
CA PRO A 38 -5.33 16.22 2.76
C PRO A 38 -4.99 14.91 2.04
N PHE A 39 -4.13 14.10 2.63
CA PHE A 39 -3.84 12.73 2.16
C PHE A 39 -4.82 11.73 2.81
N ILE A 40 -5.70 11.12 2.00
CA ILE A 40 -6.71 10.16 2.47
C ILE A 40 -6.37 8.73 2.04
N SER A 41 -6.22 7.82 3.01
CA SER A 41 -6.06 6.39 2.78
C SER A 41 -7.26 5.64 3.36
N ARG A 42 -7.99 4.88 2.53
CA ARG A 42 -9.07 4.01 2.99
C ARG A 42 -8.48 2.70 3.45
N GLN A 43 -8.70 2.34 4.72
CA GLN A 43 -8.46 0.98 5.15
C GLN A 43 -9.47 0.06 4.42
N PRO A 44 -9.05 -1.13 3.96
CA PRO A 44 -10.01 -2.11 3.49
C PRO A 44 -11.00 -2.37 4.62
N ALA A 45 -12.30 -2.37 4.31
CA ALA A 45 -13.30 -2.87 5.24
C ALA A 45 -12.82 -4.24 5.71
N THR A 46 -12.61 -4.36 7.01
CA THR A 46 -12.10 -5.57 7.68
C THR A 46 -12.69 -6.80 7.01
N ALA A 47 -11.84 -7.65 6.46
CA ALA A 47 -12.25 -8.96 5.98
C ALA A 47 -12.95 -9.67 7.14
N GLU A 48 -14.28 -9.75 7.08
CA GLU A 48 -15.05 -10.62 7.95
C GLU A 48 -14.44 -12.02 7.78
N LYS A 49 -13.70 -12.47 8.80
CA LYS A 49 -13.29 -13.86 8.90
C LYS A 49 -14.57 -14.67 9.04
N LYS A 50 -15.13 -15.15 7.93
CA LYS A 50 -16.05 -16.29 7.97
C LYS A 50 -15.24 -17.51 8.40
N SER A 51 -15.14 -17.72 9.71
CA SER A 51 -14.94 -19.05 10.27
C SER A 51 -16.12 -19.91 9.84
N LYS A 52 -15.83 -21.04 9.19
CA LYS A 52 -16.74 -22.18 9.11
C LYS A 52 -16.03 -23.36 9.76
#